data_AF-A0A4P7BXB9-F1
#
_entry.id   AF-A0A4P7BXB9-F1
#
_cell.length_a   1.000
_cell.length_b   1.000
_cell.length_c   1.000
_cell.angle_alpha   90.00
_cell.angle_beta   90.00
_cell.angle_gamma   90.00
#
_symmetry.space_group_name_H-M   'P 1'
#
loop_
_entity.id
_entity.type
_entity.pdbx_description
1 polymer ?
#
loop_
_entity_poly.entity_id
_entity_poly.type
_entity_poly.pdbx_seq_one_letter_code
_entity_poly.pdbx_strand_id
1 'polypeptide(L)'
;MLKDKLKKDGIPKKHWPQLPELIQSTGFNWLATRAKKLGFVVQESQVNVDGYRQYRLHKHRQSRPIRFSTLEFNGVLTVADPKRFQQTLYEGIGPAKGFGCGLLMVRRI
;
A
#
# COMPACT_ATOMS: atom_id res chain seq x y z
N MET A 1 11.52 -6.41 5.10
CA MET A 1 11.39 -5.30 4.13
C MET A 1 11.44 -5.85 2.70
N LEU A 2 11.05 -5.05 1.70
CA LEU A 2 10.97 -5.42 0.29
C LEU A 2 12.28 -6.04 -0.26
N LYS A 3 13.42 -5.46 0.10
CA LYS A 3 14.76 -5.96 -0.25
C LYS A 3 15.10 -7.31 0.41
N ASP A 4 14.52 -7.60 1.58
CA ASP A 4 14.74 -8.87 2.28
C ASP A 4 14.00 -10.02 1.58
N LYS A 5 12.89 -9.71 0.90
CA LYS A 5 12.14 -10.70 0.11
C LYS A 5 12.91 -11.07 -1.16
N LEU A 6 13.43 -10.09 -1.90
CA LEU A 6 14.30 -10.33 -3.07
C LEU A 6 15.58 -11.10 -2.72
N LYS A 7 16.16 -10.83 -1.55
CA LYS A 7 17.28 -11.63 -1.03
C LYS A 7 16.88 -13.07 -0.74
N LYS A 8 15.70 -13.28 -0.13
CA LYS A 8 15.16 -14.61 0.16
C LYS A 8 14.85 -15.40 -1.11
N ASP A 9 14.44 -14.71 -2.17
CA ASP A 9 14.15 -15.30 -3.48
C ASP A 9 15.42 -15.57 -4.31
N GLY A 10 16.62 -15.34 -3.75
CA GLY A 10 17.90 -15.70 -4.36
C GLY A 10 18.32 -14.84 -5.55
N ILE A 11 17.62 -13.73 -5.82
CA ILE A 11 17.87 -12.90 -7.00
C ILE A 11 19.19 -12.11 -6.79
N PRO A 12 20.20 -12.27 -7.67
CA PRO A 12 21.42 -11.49 -7.58
C PRO A 12 21.12 -9.99 -7.66
N LYS A 13 21.82 -9.18 -6.84
CA LYS A 13 21.57 -7.74 -6.70
C LYS A 13 21.60 -6.98 -8.05
N LYS A 14 22.38 -7.46 -9.02
CA LYS A 14 22.49 -6.91 -10.38
C LYS A 14 21.19 -7.02 -11.20
N HIS A 15 20.33 -7.98 -10.86
CA HIS A 15 19.05 -8.23 -11.53
C HIS A 15 17.85 -7.75 -10.71
N TRP A 16 18.09 -6.96 -9.66
CA TRP A 16 16.98 -6.40 -8.91
C TRP A 16 16.23 -5.42 -9.79
N PRO A 17 14.88 -5.50 -9.84
CA PRO A 17 14.08 -4.48 -10.50
C PRO A 17 14.42 -3.10 -9.94
N GLN A 18 14.20 -2.07 -10.75
CA GLN A 18 14.35 -0.71 -10.26
C GLN A 18 13.39 -0.47 -9.10
N LEU A 19 13.80 0.36 -8.15
CA LEU A 19 13.00 0.60 -6.95
C LEU A 19 11.54 1.04 -7.27
N PRO A 20 11.28 1.91 -8.26
CA PRO A 20 9.91 2.27 -8.66
C PRO A 20 9.09 1.07 -9.17
N GLU A 21 9.66 0.23 -10.02
CA GLU A 21 8.99 -0.97 -10.57
C GLU A 21 8.63 -1.97 -9.46
N LEU A 22 9.53 -2.11 -8.49
CA LEU A 22 9.32 -2.97 -7.33
C LEU A 22 8.25 -2.42 -6.39
N ILE A 23 8.21 -1.10 -6.20
CA ILE A 23 7.16 -0.40 -5.43
C ILE A 23 5.80 -0.58 -6.12
N GLN A 24 5.75 -0.33 -7.44
CA GLN A 24 4.55 -0.47 -8.27
C GLN A 24 3.97 -1.88 -8.15
N SER A 25 4.74 -2.90 -8.52
CA SER A 25 4.29 -4.30 -8.54
C SER A 25 3.88 -4.80 -7.14
N THR A 26 4.68 -4.50 -6.10
CA THR A 26 4.39 -4.97 -4.74
C THR A 26 3.21 -4.24 -4.12
N GLY A 27 3.12 -2.92 -4.32
CA GLY A 27 2.00 -2.13 -3.85
C GLY A 27 0.71 -2.52 -4.53
N PHE A 28 0.72 -2.67 -5.87
CA PHE A 28 -0.44 -3.11 -6.62
C PHE A 28 -0.93 -4.47 -6.12
N ASN A 29 -0.04 -5.46 -5.98
CA ASN A 29 -0.40 -6.77 -5.46
C ASN A 29 -0.96 -6.68 -4.02
N TRP A 30 -0.40 -5.80 -3.17
CA TRP A 30 -0.94 -5.57 -1.83
C TRP A 30 -2.37 -5.02 -1.86
N LEU A 31 -2.70 -4.11 -2.78
CA LEU A 31 -4.05 -3.57 -2.93
C LEU A 31 -5.00 -4.60 -3.54
N ALA A 32 -4.61 -5.23 -4.65
CA ALA A 32 -5.42 -6.18 -5.41
C ALA A 32 -5.85 -7.40 -4.58
N THR A 33 -4.94 -7.95 -3.76
CA THR A 33 -5.24 -9.08 -2.86
C THR A 33 -6.30 -8.77 -1.80
N ARG A 34 -6.56 -7.48 -1.51
CA ARG A 34 -7.55 -7.03 -0.52
C ARG A 34 -8.81 -6.46 -1.17
N ALA A 35 -8.69 -5.89 -2.37
CA ALA A 35 -9.72 -5.14 -3.07
C ALA A 35 -11.10 -5.84 -3.02
N LYS A 36 -11.18 -7.12 -3.42
CA LYS A 36 -12.44 -7.86 -3.46
C LYS A 36 -13.14 -7.93 -2.10
N LYS A 37 -12.38 -8.12 -1.01
CA LYS A 37 -12.96 -8.16 0.35
C LYS A 37 -13.43 -6.78 0.81
N LEU A 38 -12.82 -5.72 0.28
CA LEU A 38 -13.09 -4.31 0.55
C LEU A 38 -14.17 -3.72 -0.40
N GLY A 39 -14.79 -4.55 -1.23
CA GLY A 39 -15.93 -4.14 -2.07
C GLY A 39 -15.57 -3.45 -3.39
N PHE A 40 -14.31 -3.52 -3.83
CA PHE A 40 -13.90 -2.99 -5.13
C PHE A 40 -12.94 -3.92 -5.87
N VAL A 41 -12.68 -3.63 -7.14
CA VAL A 41 -11.62 -4.27 -7.93
C VAL A 41 -10.76 -3.19 -8.58
N VAL A 42 -9.51 -3.54 -8.88
CA VAL A 42 -8.52 -2.66 -9.51
C VAL A 42 -7.85 -3.39 -10.67
N GLN A 43 -7.42 -2.63 -11.67
CA GLN A 43 -6.62 -3.11 -12.79
C GLN A 43 -5.23 -2.50 -12.68
N GLU A 44 -4.19 -3.28 -12.98
CA GLU A 44 -2.80 -2.83 -12.83
C GLU A 44 -2.49 -1.62 -13.70
N SER A 45 -3.03 -1.58 -14.92
CA SER A 45 -2.89 -0.47 -15.86
C SER A 45 -3.59 0.82 -15.41
N GLN A 46 -4.42 0.77 -14.37
CA GLN A 46 -5.23 1.89 -13.88
C GLN A 46 -4.83 2.35 -12.48
N VAL A 47 -3.82 1.72 -11.87
CA VAL A 47 -3.34 2.06 -10.52
C VAL A 47 -1.86 2.39 -10.57
N ASN A 48 -1.52 3.60 -10.16
CA ASN A 48 -0.16 4.02 -9.88
C ASN A 48 0.12 3.89 -8.38
N VAL A 49 1.27 3.32 -8.03
CA VAL A 49 1.78 3.24 -6.66
C VAL A 49 3.12 3.93 -6.58
N ASP A 50 3.19 4.93 -5.70
CA ASP A 50 4.43 5.68 -5.48
C ASP A 50 4.49 6.15 -4.01
N GLY A 51 5.15 7.28 -3.74
CA GLY A 51 5.15 7.93 -2.43
C GLY A 51 5.83 7.07 -1.35
N TYR A 52 6.73 6.17 -1.74
CA TYR A 52 7.40 5.30 -0.78
C TYR A 52 8.23 6.15 0.19
N ARG A 53 7.78 6.18 1.45
CA ARG A 53 8.45 6.90 2.51
C ARG A 53 8.61 6.03 3.74
N GLN A 54 9.80 6.08 4.35
CA GLN A 54 10.06 5.39 5.59
C GLN A 54 10.04 6.38 6.75
N TYR A 55 9.15 6.13 7.71
CA TYR A 55 9.05 6.89 8.93
C TYR A 55 9.79 6.20 10.07
N ARG A 56 10.45 7.02 10.89
CA ARG A 56 11.05 6.62 12.17
C ARG A 56 10.72 7.66 13.22
N LEU A 57 9.85 7.29 14.15
CA LEU A 57 9.39 8.17 15.22
C LEU A 57 9.97 7.70 16.55
N HIS A 58 10.41 8.65 17.38
CA HIS A 58 10.92 8.39 18.72
C HIS A 58 9.93 8.97 19.73
N LYS A 59 9.44 8.14 20.65
CA LYS A 59 8.59 8.58 21.75
C LYS A 59 9.45 8.80 22.98
N HIS A 60 9.23 9.90 23.70
CA HIS A 60 9.89 10.16 24.98
C HIS A 60 9.67 8.97 25.93
N ARG A 61 10.75 8.45 26.54
CA ARG A 61 10.81 7.24 27.39
C ARG A 61 10.65 5.86 26.72
N GLN A 62 10.65 5.76 25.39
CA GLN A 62 10.76 4.46 24.71
C GLN A 62 12.13 4.25 24.05
N SER A 63 12.77 3.12 24.35
CA SER A 63 14.09 2.78 23.79
C SER A 63 14.02 2.33 22.33
N ARG A 64 12.91 1.72 21.89
CA ARG A 64 12.71 1.29 20.51
C ARG A 64 11.88 2.30 19.71
N PRO A 65 12.40 2.80 18.57
CA PRO A 65 11.64 3.69 17.70
C PRO A 65 10.52 2.95 16.98
N ILE A 66 9.41 3.66 16.74
CA ILE A 66 8.35 3.21 15.85
C ILE A 66 8.85 3.35 14.41
N ARG A 67 8.75 2.29 13.62
CA ARG A 67 9.17 2.27 12.21
C ARG A 67 8.06 1.72 11.34
N PHE A 68 7.71 2.46 10.30
CA PHE A 68 6.77 2.00 9.28
C PHE A 68 7.12 2.65 7.94
N SER A 69 6.55 2.11 6.87
CA SER A 69 6.67 2.69 5.53
C SER A 69 5.28 2.90 4.95
N THR A 70 5.12 3.98 4.19
CA THR A 70 3.88 4.31 3.51
C THR A 70 4.06 4.15 2.01
N LEU A 71 2.93 3.96 1.33
CA LEU A 71 2.79 3.98 -0.12
C LEU A 71 1.56 4.83 -0.44
N GLU A 72 1.62 5.57 -1.53
CA GLU A 72 0.52 6.36 -2.06
C GLU A 72 -0.06 5.66 -3.27
N PHE A 73 -1.38 5.51 -3.29
CA PHE A 73 -2.12 4.86 -4.37
C PHE A 73 -3.00 5.88 -5.06
N ASN A 74 -2.87 5.99 -6.37
CA ASN A 74 -3.69 6.87 -7.20
C ASN A 74 -4.16 6.10 -8.43
N GLY A 75 -5.41 6.28 -8.85
CA GLY A 75 -5.92 5.57 -10.01
C GLY A 75 -7.43 5.37 -10.01
N VAL A 76 -7.87 4.37 -10.78
CA VAL A 76 -9.27 4.00 -10.93
C VAL A 76 -9.53 2.64 -10.28
N LEU A 77 -10.64 2.56 -9.56
CA LEU A 77 -11.22 1.31 -9.05
C LEU A 77 -12.65 1.16 -9.57
N THR A 78 -13.12 -0.07 -9.63
CA THR A 78 -14.53 -0.37 -9.91
C THR A 78 -15.18 -0.90 -8.65
N VAL A 79 -16.30 -0.28 -8.24
CA VAL A 79 -17.07 -0.74 -7.08
C VAL A 79 -17.76 -2.06 -7.45
N ALA A 80 -17.48 -3.11 -6.69
CA ALA A 80 -18.04 -4.45 -6.89
C ALA A 80 -19.13 -4.78 -5.86
N ASP A 81 -18.99 -4.26 -4.63
CA ASP A 81 -19.99 -4.37 -3.56
C ASP A 81 -20.11 -3.00 -2.87
N PRO A 82 -21.16 -2.20 -3.18
CA PRO A 82 -21.32 -0.87 -2.63
C PRO A 82 -21.39 -0.82 -1.11
N LYS A 83 -21.98 -1.82 -0.45
CA LYS A 83 -22.13 -1.83 1.02
C LYS A 83 -20.77 -2.03 1.69
N ARG A 84 -19.98 -3.00 1.21
CA ARG A 84 -18.61 -3.21 1.70
C ARG A 84 -17.69 -2.04 1.39
N PHE A 85 -17.86 -1.45 0.21
CA PHE A 85 -17.05 -0.31 -0.18
C PHE A 85 -17.35 0.90 0.70
N GLN A 86 -18.62 1.18 0.99
CA GLN A 86 -19.02 2.22 1.93
C GLN A 86 -18.38 2.02 3.31
N GLN A 87 -18.42 0.80 3.87
CA GLN A 87 -17.74 0.49 5.12
C GLN A 87 -16.22 0.73 5.02
N THR A 88 -15.60 0.32 3.91
CA THR A 88 -14.18 0.54 3.65
C THR A 88 -13.80 2.02 3.63
N LEU A 89 -14.66 2.89 3.08
CA LEU A 89 -14.42 4.33 3.06
C LEU A 89 -14.36 4.92 4.48
N TYR A 90 -15.19 4.44 5.40
CA TYR A 90 -15.21 4.92 6.78
C TYR A 90 -14.11 4.30 7.65
N GLU A 91 -13.84 3.01 7.48
CA GLU A 91 -12.85 2.32 8.29
C GLU A 91 -11.43 2.59 7.81
N GLY A 92 -11.23 2.79 6.51
CA GLY A 92 -9.94 2.90 5.86
C GLY A 92 -9.22 1.55 5.68
N ILE A 93 -8.17 1.54 4.85
CA ILE A 93 -7.45 0.32 4.46
C ILE A 93 -6.06 0.25 5.11
N GLY A 94 -5.74 -0.91 5.68
CA GLY A 94 -4.38 -1.22 6.10
C GLY A 94 -3.97 -0.69 7.48
N PRO A 95 -2.68 -0.84 7.83
CA PRO A 95 -2.14 -0.48 9.14
C PRO A 95 -1.85 1.03 9.26
N ALA A 96 -1.39 1.46 10.44
CA ALA A 96 -0.90 2.82 10.69
C ALA A 96 -1.93 3.94 10.47
N LYS A 97 -3.23 3.66 10.63
CA LYS A 97 -4.32 4.64 10.48
C LYS A 97 -4.15 5.87 11.38
N GLY A 98 -3.67 5.68 12.61
CA GLY A 98 -3.34 6.77 13.54
C GLY A 98 -2.14 7.66 13.12
N PHE A 99 -1.46 7.32 12.03
CA PHE A 99 -0.33 8.08 11.47
C PHE A 99 -0.66 8.67 10.08
N GLY A 100 -1.94 8.83 9.76
CA GLY A 100 -2.38 9.44 8.50
C GLY A 100 -2.44 8.47 7.31
N CYS A 101 -2.47 7.16 7.56
CA CYS A 101 -2.60 6.14 6.52
C CYS A 101 -4.04 5.61 6.40
N GLY A 102 -4.34 5.01 5.25
CA GLY A 102 -5.55 4.20 5.06
C GLY A 102 -6.81 4.99 4.72
N LEU A 103 -6.78 6.31 4.68
CA LEU A 103 -7.86 7.12 4.12
C LEU A 103 -7.96 6.90 2.60
N LEU A 104 -9.19 6.74 2.10
CA LEU A 104 -9.49 6.69 0.68
C LEU A 104 -10.24 7.96 0.28
N MET A 105 -9.70 8.67 -0.69
CA MET A 105 -10.39 9.78 -1.35
C MET A 105 -10.87 9.30 -2.70
N VAL A 106 -12.17 9.41 -2.93
CA VAL A 106 -12.82 8.93 -4.15
C VAL A 106 -13.72 10.01 -4.72
N ARG A 107 -13.76 10.08 -6.05
CA ARG A 107 -14.72 10.87 -6.81
C ARG A 107 -15.27 10.02 -7.93
N ARG A 108 -16.46 10.35 -8.43
CA ARG A 108 -16.97 9.76 -9.66
C ARG A 108 -16.15 10.26 -10.85
N ILE A 109 -15.93 9.39 -11.82
CA ILE A 109 -15.33 9.70 -13.12
C ILE A 109 -16.41 9.76 -14.20
#